data_AF-A0A4R8EJC3-F1
#
_entry.id   AF-A0A4R8EJC3-F1
#
_cell.length_a   1.000
_cell.length_b   1.000
_cell.length_c   1.000
_cell.angle_alpha   90.00
_cell.angle_beta   90.00
_cell.angle_gamma   90.00
#
_symmetry.space_group_name_H-M   'P 1'
#
loop_
_entity.id
_entity.type
_entity.pdbx_description
1 polymer ?
#
loop_
_entity_poly.entity_id
_entity_poly.type
_entity_poly.pdbx_seq_one_letter_code
_entity_poly.pdbx_strand_id
1 'polypeptide(L)'
;MLIIGIAGGTGSGKTTVVHQIMNELPHTEVGVISQDSYYKETTNLSFDERALINFDHPRAIDFELLEKHLKALKAGETIDQPVYSFVQHNRTDDTVSTHPRKVMIVEGILILTNPELREMFDIKIFVHADSDERLIRRLKRDISERGRDIDEVLNRYQTTLKPMHEQFIEPSKAFADIIIPNDKYNTVAIDVVRAVINQRIS
;
A
#
# COMPACT_ATOMS: atom_id res chain seq x y z
N MET A 1 -10.99 -12.35 12.41
CA MET A 1 -10.51 -11.22 11.60
C MET A 1 -10.61 -11.59 10.13
N LEU A 2 -11.11 -10.69 9.28
CA LEU A 2 -11.01 -10.75 7.82
C LEU A 2 -9.85 -9.84 7.38
N ILE A 3 -8.97 -10.30 6.51
CA ILE A 3 -7.83 -9.52 6.00
C ILE A 3 -8.00 -9.29 4.50
N ILE A 4 -8.05 -8.03 4.09
CA ILE A 4 -8.21 -7.60 2.70
C ILE A 4 -6.90 -6.95 2.23
N GLY A 5 -6.25 -7.52 1.21
CA GLY A 5 -5.08 -6.91 0.57
C GLY A 5 -5.51 -6.02 -0.60
N ILE A 6 -5.12 -4.75 -0.62
CA ILE A 6 -5.39 -3.80 -1.70
C ILE A 6 -4.09 -3.30 -2.32
N ALA A 7 -3.77 -3.80 -3.52
CA ALA A 7 -2.57 -3.43 -4.28
C ALA A 7 -2.88 -2.66 -5.57
N GLY A 8 -1.84 -2.30 -6.32
CA GLY A 8 -1.94 -1.44 -7.50
C GLY A 8 -0.75 -0.48 -7.65
N GLY A 9 -0.47 -0.05 -8.87
CA GLY A 9 0.65 0.86 -9.17
C GLY A 9 0.60 2.20 -8.44
N THR A 10 1.74 2.86 -8.27
CA THR A 10 1.76 4.26 -7.81
C THR A 10 0.88 5.13 -8.72
N GLY A 11 0.10 6.04 -8.15
CA GLY A 11 -0.87 6.87 -8.89
C GLY A 11 -2.17 6.17 -9.30
N SER A 12 -2.35 4.86 -9.05
CA SER A 12 -3.59 4.16 -9.46
C SER A 12 -4.84 4.55 -8.64
N GLY A 13 -4.65 5.21 -7.49
CA GLY A 13 -5.74 5.64 -6.62
C GLY A 13 -6.13 4.64 -5.52
N LYS A 14 -5.28 3.64 -5.21
CA LYS A 14 -5.45 2.74 -4.05
C LYS A 14 -5.85 3.46 -2.78
N THR A 15 -5.07 4.47 -2.36
CA THR A 15 -5.30 5.23 -1.13
C THR A 15 -6.67 5.90 -1.16
N THR A 16 -7.09 6.41 -2.33
CA THR A 16 -8.43 6.97 -2.54
C THR A 16 -9.52 5.91 -2.37
N VAL A 17 -9.35 4.73 -2.97
CA VAL A 17 -10.27 3.60 -2.82
C VAL A 17 -10.36 3.14 -1.37
N VAL A 18 -9.24 3.03 -0.66
CA VAL A 18 -9.19 2.69 0.78
C VAL A 18 -9.94 3.73 1.60
N HIS A 19 -9.67 5.02 1.40
CA HIS A 19 -10.38 6.10 2.11
C HIS A 19 -11.88 6.08 1.83
N GLN A 20 -12.28 5.86 0.57
CA GLN A 20 -13.69 5.74 0.22
C GLN A 20 -14.32 4.56 0.95
N ILE A 21 -13.72 3.37 0.90
CA ILE A 21 -14.21 2.21 1.65
C ILE A 21 -14.42 2.58 3.13
N MET A 22 -13.43 3.23 3.76
CA MET A 22 -13.43 3.58 5.18
C MET A 22 -14.45 4.66 5.58
N ASN A 23 -14.79 5.62 4.71
CA ASN A 23 -15.62 6.77 5.07
C ASN A 23 -17.02 6.43 5.61
N GLU A 24 -17.54 5.23 5.33
CA GLU A 24 -18.87 4.79 5.75
C GLU A 24 -18.82 3.60 6.71
N LEU A 25 -17.62 3.26 7.21
CA LEU A 25 -17.41 2.13 8.10
C LEU A 25 -17.02 2.60 9.51
N PRO A 26 -17.48 1.94 10.58
CA PRO A 26 -17.08 2.29 11.93
C PRO A 26 -15.58 2.03 12.13
N HIS A 27 -14.83 3.10 12.40
CA HIS A 27 -13.38 3.07 12.62
C HIS A 27 -12.92 2.12 13.74
N THR A 28 -13.82 1.74 14.64
CA THR A 28 -13.55 0.78 15.71
C THR A 28 -13.51 -0.68 15.24
N GLU A 29 -14.06 -0.99 14.07
CA GLU A 29 -14.22 -2.36 13.57
C GLU A 29 -13.32 -2.69 12.39
N VAL A 30 -12.77 -1.66 11.74
CA VAL A 30 -11.93 -1.79 10.55
C VAL A 30 -10.61 -1.03 10.75
N GLY A 31 -9.50 -1.75 10.64
CA GLY A 31 -8.15 -1.18 10.71
C GLY A 31 -7.49 -1.14 9.32
N VAL A 32 -6.55 -0.22 9.13
CA VAL A 32 -5.76 -0.10 7.90
C VAL A 32 -4.28 -0.15 8.25
N ILE A 33 -3.53 -0.99 7.55
CA ILE A 33 -2.08 -1.07 7.61
C ILE A 33 -1.53 -0.69 6.24
N SER A 34 -0.66 0.32 6.21
CA SER A 34 0.08 0.69 5.01
C SER A 34 1.39 -0.08 4.92
N GLN A 35 1.67 -0.68 3.77
CA GLN A 35 2.96 -1.31 3.48
C GLN A 35 4.13 -0.32 3.60
N ASP A 36 3.90 0.97 3.35
CA ASP A 36 4.95 1.98 3.42
C ASP A 36 5.51 2.14 4.85
N SER A 37 4.74 1.81 5.89
CA SER A 37 5.26 1.70 7.27
C SER A 37 6.35 0.62 7.41
N TYR A 38 6.33 -0.37 6.53
CA TYR A 38 7.16 -1.58 6.60
C TYR A 38 8.33 -1.56 5.62
N TYR A 39 8.79 -0.40 5.15
CA TYR A 39 10.13 -0.33 4.57
C TYR A 39 11.18 -0.79 5.58
N LYS A 40 12.22 -1.50 5.15
CA LYS A 40 13.29 -1.98 6.02
C LYS A 40 14.00 -0.82 6.70
N GLU A 41 14.35 -1.04 7.97
CA GLU A 41 15.22 -0.14 8.70
C GLU A 41 16.63 -0.18 8.10
N THR A 42 17.25 0.98 7.97
CA THR A 42 18.59 1.14 7.37
C THR A 42 19.46 2.10 8.19
N THR A 43 19.39 1.99 9.52
CA THR A 43 20.15 2.82 10.47
C THR A 43 21.66 2.73 10.30
N ASN A 44 22.16 1.67 9.67
CA ASN A 44 23.57 1.50 9.33
C ASN A 44 24.04 2.31 8.09
N LEU A 45 23.12 2.95 7.34
CA LEU A 45 23.43 3.75 6.16
C LEU A 45 23.36 5.24 6.46
N SER A 46 24.19 6.04 5.79
CA SER A 46 24.08 7.50 5.77
C SER A 46 22.80 7.97 5.05
N PHE A 47 22.42 9.24 5.22
CA PHE A 47 21.25 9.80 4.53
C PHE A 47 21.39 9.70 3.01
N ASP A 48 22.56 10.02 2.48
CA ASP A 48 22.84 10.00 1.03
C ASP A 48 22.74 8.57 0.47
N GLU A 49 23.23 7.57 1.21
CA GLU A 49 23.07 6.17 0.82
C GLU A 49 21.61 5.73 0.85
N ARG A 50 20.83 6.16 1.86
CA ARG A 50 19.39 5.86 1.94
C ARG A 50 18.60 6.50 0.81
N ALA A 51 18.98 7.70 0.38
CA ALA A 51 18.34 8.39 -0.74
C ALA A 51 18.48 7.64 -2.08
N LEU A 52 19.48 6.76 -2.20
CA LEU A 52 19.71 5.92 -3.38
C LEU A 52 18.92 4.60 -3.36
N ILE A 53 18.23 4.28 -2.25
CA ILE A 53 17.44 3.05 -2.15
C ILE A 53 16.25 3.09 -3.11
N ASN A 54 16.09 2.01 -3.87
CA ASN A 54 14.89 1.79 -4.68
C ASN A 54 13.78 1.17 -3.82
N PHE A 55 12.91 2.04 -3.30
CA PHE A 55 11.76 1.66 -2.48
C PHE A 55 10.64 0.94 -3.24
N ASP A 56 10.62 0.99 -4.57
CA ASP A 56 9.64 0.27 -5.39
C ASP A 56 10.07 -1.19 -5.69
N HIS A 57 11.23 -1.63 -5.17
CA HIS A 57 11.67 -3.03 -5.26
C HIS A 57 11.22 -3.83 -4.03
N PRO A 58 10.72 -5.08 -4.18
CA PRO A 58 10.34 -5.96 -3.06
C PRO A 58 11.36 -6.09 -1.92
N ARG A 59 12.67 -5.94 -2.20
CA ARG A 59 13.74 -6.11 -1.22
C ARG A 59 13.74 -5.01 -0.15
N ALA A 60 13.16 -3.85 -0.49
CA ALA A 60 13.06 -2.70 0.40
C ALA A 60 11.97 -2.88 1.44
N ILE A 61 11.05 -3.85 1.26
CA ILE A 61 9.96 -4.11 2.18
C ILE A 61 10.38 -5.19 3.18
N ASP A 62 10.03 -4.97 4.43
CA ASP A 62 10.14 -5.91 5.54
C ASP A 62 8.87 -6.78 5.61
N PHE A 63 8.71 -7.66 4.63
CA PHE A 63 7.56 -8.55 4.55
C PHE A 63 7.48 -9.50 5.74
N GLU A 64 8.62 -9.92 6.29
CA GLU A 64 8.69 -10.79 7.47
C GLU A 64 8.04 -10.12 8.68
N LEU A 65 8.37 -8.84 8.94
CA LEU A 65 7.73 -8.08 10.02
C LEU A 65 6.25 -7.87 9.77
N LEU A 66 5.85 -7.52 8.54
CA LEU A 66 4.44 -7.34 8.20
C LEU A 66 3.64 -8.65 8.41
N GLU A 67 4.17 -9.77 7.95
CA GLU A 67 3.58 -11.10 8.15
C GLU A 67 3.44 -11.44 9.64
N LYS A 68 4.52 -11.25 10.42
CA LYS A 68 4.52 -11.44 11.88
C LYS A 68 3.43 -10.61 12.54
N HIS A 69 3.30 -9.34 12.17
CA HIS A 69 2.32 -8.41 12.71
C HIS A 69 0.89 -8.81 12.36
N LEU A 70 0.63 -9.24 11.12
CA LEU A 70 -0.68 -9.73 10.72
C LEU A 70 -1.04 -11.04 11.44
N LYS A 71 -0.08 -11.92 11.71
CA LYS A 71 -0.29 -13.14 12.51
C LYS A 71 -0.67 -12.81 13.96
N ALA A 72 0.04 -11.88 14.59
CA ALA A 72 -0.25 -11.42 15.95
C ALA A 72 -1.65 -10.78 16.04
N LEU A 73 -1.98 -9.88 15.10
CA LEU A 73 -3.31 -9.27 15.01
C LEU A 73 -4.42 -10.33 14.84
N LYS A 74 -4.19 -11.33 14.00
CA LYS A 74 -5.14 -12.44 13.80
C LYS A 74 -5.31 -13.30 15.07
N ALA A 75 -4.27 -13.41 15.90
CA ALA A 75 -4.30 -14.06 17.20
C ALA A 75 -4.95 -13.22 18.33
N GLY A 76 -5.35 -11.97 18.04
CA GLY A 76 -5.95 -11.07 19.03
C GLY A 76 -4.93 -10.26 19.82
N GLU A 77 -3.69 -10.19 19.36
CA GLU A 77 -2.61 -9.43 20.00
C GLU A 77 -2.48 -8.03 19.39
N THR A 78 -2.23 -7.03 20.23
CA THR A 78 -1.91 -5.67 19.78
C THR A 78 -0.45 -5.62 19.33
N ILE A 79 -0.17 -4.91 18.23
CA ILE A 79 1.18 -4.74 17.69
C ILE A 79 1.63 -3.28 17.83
N ASP A 80 2.94 -3.09 17.83
CA ASP A 80 3.57 -1.78 17.67
C ASP A 80 3.94 -1.60 16.19
N GLN A 81 3.04 -0.99 15.41
CA GLN A 81 3.27 -0.78 13.98
C GLN A 81 4.36 0.29 13.79
N PRO A 82 5.39 0.03 12.95
CA PRO A 82 6.44 1.01 12.70
C PRO A 82 5.91 2.27 12.00
N VAL A 83 6.51 3.41 12.34
CA VAL A 83 6.32 4.67 11.62
C VAL A 83 7.49 4.89 10.67
N TYR A 84 7.19 5.13 9.40
CA TYR A 84 8.21 5.43 8.39
C TYR A 84 8.23 6.92 8.05
N SER A 85 9.43 7.53 8.11
CA SER A 85 9.64 8.92 7.74
C SER A 85 10.17 9.02 6.31
N PHE A 86 9.31 9.48 5.40
CA PHE A 86 9.70 9.78 4.02
C PHE A 86 10.71 10.94 3.92
N VAL A 87 10.82 11.78 4.96
CA VAL A 87 11.81 12.86 5.02
C VAL A 87 13.19 12.32 5.38
N GLN A 88 13.26 11.36 6.31
CA GLN A 88 14.54 10.79 6.78
C GLN A 88 15.00 9.58 5.95
N HIS A 89 14.13 9.07 5.07
CA HIS A 89 14.29 7.83 4.33
C HIS A 89 14.52 6.61 5.23
N ASN A 90 13.93 6.60 6.42
CA ASN A 90 14.07 5.50 7.38
C ASN A 90 12.85 5.38 8.31
N ARG A 91 12.77 4.26 9.05
CA ARG A 91 11.88 4.16 10.20
C ARG A 91 12.28 5.17 11.28
N THR A 92 11.29 5.68 12.00
CA THR A 92 11.52 6.44 13.24
C THR A 92 11.53 5.48 14.44
N ASP A 93 11.93 5.99 15.60
CA ASP A 93 11.83 5.25 16.87
C ASP A 93 10.37 5.14 17.37
N ASP A 94 9.44 5.84 16.72
CA ASP A 94 8.04 5.85 17.08
C ASP A 94 7.28 4.65 16.50
N THR A 95 6.25 4.23 17.21
CA THR A 95 5.31 3.20 16.76
C THR A 95 3.87 3.64 16.99
N VAL A 96 2.95 3.05 16.23
CA VAL A 96 1.52 3.21 16.42
C VAL A 96 0.95 1.91 16.97
N SER A 97 0.39 1.98 18.17
CA SER A 97 -0.30 0.83 18.77
C SER A 97 -1.52 0.47 17.91
N THR A 98 -1.45 -0.69 17.28
CA THR A 98 -2.46 -1.16 16.34
C THR A 98 -3.14 -2.38 16.93
N HIS A 99 -4.41 -2.22 17.25
CA HIS A 99 -5.23 -3.27 17.87
C HIS A 99 -5.85 -4.20 16.82
N PRO A 100 -6.11 -5.47 17.18
CA PRO A 100 -6.95 -6.35 16.38
C PRO A 100 -8.33 -5.74 16.10
N ARG A 101 -8.80 -5.92 14.88
CA ARG A 101 -10.12 -5.48 14.40
C ARG A 101 -10.88 -6.65 13.77
N LYS A 102 -12.19 -6.51 13.58
CA LYS A 102 -12.97 -7.51 12.82
C LYS A 102 -12.48 -7.60 11.38
N VAL A 103 -12.11 -6.47 10.78
CA VAL A 103 -11.51 -6.38 9.44
C VAL A 103 -10.20 -5.60 9.47
N MET A 104 -9.16 -6.13 8.81
CA MET A 104 -7.90 -5.42 8.56
C MET A 104 -7.70 -5.26 7.06
N ILE A 105 -7.52 -4.03 6.61
CA ILE A 105 -7.12 -3.71 5.23
C ILE A 105 -5.61 -3.52 5.24
N VAL A 106 -4.90 -4.25 4.38
CA VAL A 106 -3.48 -4.05 4.12
C VAL A 106 -3.36 -3.45 2.73
N GLU A 107 -2.78 -2.27 2.62
CA GLU A 107 -2.63 -1.57 1.34
C GLU A 107 -1.17 -1.32 1.00
N GLY A 108 -0.81 -1.43 -0.29
CA GLY A 108 0.54 -1.15 -0.73
C GLY A 108 0.81 -1.53 -2.18
N ILE A 109 1.91 -1.04 -2.73
CA ILE A 109 2.26 -1.29 -4.14
C ILE A 109 2.76 -2.71 -4.40
N LEU A 110 3.29 -3.41 -3.39
CA LEU A 110 4.02 -4.69 -3.52
C LEU A 110 3.46 -5.81 -2.65
N ILE A 111 2.38 -5.61 -1.89
CA ILE A 111 1.85 -6.61 -0.94
C ILE A 111 1.40 -7.91 -1.61
N LEU A 112 1.03 -7.87 -2.90
CA LEU A 112 0.66 -9.06 -3.67
C LEU A 112 1.88 -9.74 -4.34
N THR A 113 3.09 -9.20 -4.20
CA THR A 113 4.32 -9.82 -4.74
C THR A 113 4.86 -10.91 -3.84
N ASN A 114 4.53 -10.88 -2.55
CA ASN A 114 4.98 -11.85 -1.56
C ASN A 114 3.96 -13.02 -1.43
N PRO A 115 4.35 -14.29 -1.64
CA PRO A 115 3.46 -15.45 -1.51
C PRO A 115 2.85 -15.60 -0.12
N GLU A 116 3.63 -15.43 0.93
CA GLU A 116 3.22 -15.67 2.32
C GLU A 116 2.11 -14.69 2.73
N LEU A 117 2.24 -13.40 2.38
CA LEU A 117 1.19 -12.40 2.57
C LEU A 117 -0.07 -12.73 1.77
N ARG A 118 0.06 -13.21 0.53
CA ARG A 118 -1.11 -13.59 -0.27
C ARG A 118 -1.93 -14.70 0.38
N GLU A 119 -1.28 -15.68 1.00
CA GLU A 119 -1.97 -16.75 1.73
C GLU A 119 -2.71 -16.24 2.97
N MET A 120 -2.29 -15.10 3.53
CA MET A 120 -2.97 -14.48 4.67
C MET A 120 -4.18 -13.63 4.27
N PHE A 121 -4.26 -13.18 3.02
CA PHE A 121 -5.36 -12.32 2.54
C PHE A 121 -6.58 -13.15 2.12
N ASP A 122 -7.68 -12.93 2.84
CA ASP A 122 -8.98 -13.53 2.53
C ASP A 122 -9.54 -12.97 1.21
N ILE A 123 -9.26 -11.69 0.90
CA ILE A 123 -9.64 -11.02 -0.36
C ILE A 123 -8.45 -10.23 -0.88
N LYS A 124 -8.10 -10.41 -2.15
CA LYS A 124 -7.01 -9.69 -2.84
C LYS A 124 -7.61 -8.79 -3.91
N ILE A 125 -7.38 -7.49 -3.79
CA ILE A 125 -7.89 -6.47 -4.70
C ILE A 125 -6.70 -5.79 -5.38
N PHE A 126 -6.80 -5.58 -6.69
CA PHE A 126 -5.85 -4.75 -7.43
C PHE A 126 -6.56 -3.56 -8.04
N VAL A 127 -6.17 -2.35 -7.63
CA VAL A 127 -6.67 -1.10 -8.21
C VAL A 127 -5.84 -0.76 -9.45
N HIS A 128 -6.49 -0.88 -10.60
CA HIS A 128 -5.89 -0.68 -11.92
C HIS A 128 -6.24 0.70 -12.48
N ALA A 129 -5.26 1.32 -13.12
CA ALA A 129 -5.42 2.51 -13.95
C ALA A 129 -4.29 2.51 -14.99
N ASP A 130 -4.56 3.10 -16.14
CA ASP A 130 -3.60 3.15 -17.25
C ASP A 130 -2.32 3.90 -16.83
N SER A 131 -1.19 3.52 -17.43
CA SER A 131 0.13 4.04 -17.03
C SER A 131 0.28 5.54 -17.24
N ASP A 132 -0.35 6.08 -18.28
CA ASP A 132 -0.39 7.50 -18.61
C ASP A 132 -1.26 8.27 -17.61
N GLU A 133 -2.45 7.78 -17.28
CA GLU A 133 -3.32 8.34 -16.23
C GLU A 133 -2.60 8.40 -14.87
N ARG A 134 -1.91 7.32 -14.50
CA ARG A 134 -1.10 7.27 -13.27
C ARG A 134 0.05 8.28 -13.29
N LEU A 135 0.73 8.41 -14.43
CA LEU A 135 1.81 9.39 -14.61
C LEU A 135 1.28 10.82 -14.52
N ILE A 136 0.16 11.14 -15.18
CA ILE A 136 -0.47 12.47 -15.15
C ILE A 136 -0.85 12.84 -13.71
N ARG A 137 -1.49 11.93 -12.97
CA ARG A 137 -1.85 12.15 -11.55
C ARG A 137 -0.60 12.38 -10.70
N ARG A 138 0.46 11.62 -10.94
CA ARG A 138 1.73 11.78 -10.22
C ARG A 138 2.41 13.11 -10.54
N LEU A 139 2.50 13.50 -11.81
CA LEU A 139 3.10 14.76 -12.23
C LEU A 139 2.36 15.93 -11.58
N LYS A 140 1.02 15.93 -11.65
CA LYS A 140 0.21 16.96 -10.97
C LYS A 140 0.57 17.05 -9.49
N ARG A 141 0.49 15.93 -8.76
CA ARG A 141 0.79 15.88 -7.32
C ARG A 141 2.21 16.33 -6.98
N ASP A 142 3.22 15.76 -7.64
CA ASP A 142 4.63 16.00 -7.31
C ASP A 142 5.08 17.42 -7.71
N ILE A 143 4.50 18.03 -8.76
CA ILE A 143 4.77 19.42 -9.14
C ILE A 143 3.97 20.40 -8.28
N SER A 144 2.64 20.25 -8.21
CA SER A 144 1.78 21.25 -7.57
C SER A 144 1.83 21.23 -6.05
N GLU A 145 1.97 20.06 -5.43
CA GLU A 145 1.93 19.93 -3.97
C GLU A 145 3.32 19.86 -3.34
N ARG A 146 4.33 19.43 -4.09
CA ARG A 146 5.69 19.17 -3.57
C ARG A 146 6.78 20.02 -4.21
N GLY A 147 6.46 20.85 -5.20
CA GLY A 147 7.41 21.76 -5.84
C GLY A 147 8.58 21.08 -6.54
N ARG A 148 8.41 19.83 -7.00
CA ARG A 148 9.48 19.10 -7.68
C ARG A 148 9.66 19.57 -9.12
N ASP A 149 10.90 19.47 -9.59
CA ASP A 149 11.25 19.71 -10.99
C ASP A 149 10.67 18.62 -11.91
N ILE A 150 10.16 19.02 -13.08
CA ILE A 150 9.50 18.11 -14.00
C ILE A 150 10.46 17.09 -14.61
N ASP A 151 11.69 17.51 -14.92
CA ASP A 151 12.70 16.62 -15.51
C ASP A 151 13.17 15.59 -14.49
N GLU A 152 13.32 15.98 -13.22
CA GLU A 152 13.59 15.04 -12.11
C GLU A 152 12.48 13.97 -12.01
N VAL A 153 11.21 14.39 -12.03
CA VAL A 153 10.07 13.47 -11.91
C VAL A 153 9.99 12.51 -13.10
N LEU A 154 10.18 13.01 -14.32
CA LEU A 154 10.16 12.20 -15.54
C LEU A 154 11.34 11.24 -15.61
N ASN A 155 12.55 11.69 -15.28
CA ASN A 155 13.73 10.84 -15.22
C ASN A 155 13.54 9.70 -14.21
N ARG A 156 13.06 10.02 -13.00
CA ARG A 156 12.76 8.99 -11.98
C ARG A 156 11.66 8.02 -12.43
N TYR A 157 10.67 8.50 -13.17
CA TYR A 157 9.64 7.62 -13.72
C TYR A 157 10.22 6.60 -14.70
N GLN A 158 11.05 7.05 -15.64
CA GLN A 158 11.65 6.18 -16.66
C GLN A 158 12.68 5.21 -16.07
N THR A 159 13.51 5.67 -15.15
CA THR A 159 14.67 4.91 -14.65
C THR A 159 14.34 3.99 -13.48
N THR A 160 13.32 4.33 -12.68
CA THR A 160 13.00 3.57 -11.46
C THR A 160 11.56 3.07 -11.46
N LEU A 161 10.58 3.97 -11.57
CA LEU A 161 9.19 3.61 -11.28
C LEU A 161 8.58 2.69 -12.34
N LYS A 162 8.75 3.01 -13.62
CA LYS A 162 8.22 2.20 -14.72
C LYS A 162 8.84 0.80 -14.73
N PRO A 163 10.17 0.63 -14.67
CA PRO A 163 10.79 -0.70 -14.57
C PRO A 163 10.29 -1.51 -13.38
N MET A 164 10.23 -0.92 -12.18
CA MET A 164 9.73 -1.64 -10.98
C MET A 164 8.25 -2.00 -11.09
N HIS A 165 7.46 -1.12 -11.69
CA HIS A 165 6.06 -1.38 -11.92
C HIS A 165 5.85 -2.55 -12.90
N GLU A 166 6.52 -2.53 -14.06
CA GLU A 166 6.42 -3.59 -15.07
C GLU A 166 6.98 -4.92 -14.56
N GLN A 167 8.06 -4.88 -13.77
CA GLN A 167 8.73 -6.08 -13.28
C GLN A 167 8.03 -6.73 -12.08
N PHE A 168 7.51 -5.95 -11.13
CA PHE A 168 7.02 -6.47 -9.86
C PHE A 168 5.54 -6.16 -9.59
N ILE A 169 5.11 -4.91 -9.82
CA ILE A 169 3.77 -4.47 -9.40
C ILE A 169 2.69 -4.98 -10.35
N GLU A 170 2.82 -4.74 -11.64
CA GLU A 170 1.82 -5.10 -12.64
C GLU A 170 1.61 -6.63 -12.75
N PRO A 171 2.66 -7.48 -12.70
CA PRO A 171 2.47 -8.93 -12.69
C PRO A 171 1.69 -9.43 -11.48
N SER A 172 1.79 -8.75 -10.32
CA SER A 172 1.06 -9.15 -9.11
C SER A 172 -0.47 -9.04 -9.25
N LYS A 173 -0.96 -8.30 -10.26
CA LYS A 173 -2.37 -8.25 -10.64
C LYS A 173 -2.96 -9.63 -10.93
N ALA A 174 -2.15 -10.57 -11.42
CA ALA A 174 -2.58 -11.94 -11.70
C ALA A 174 -3.01 -12.72 -10.44
N PHE A 175 -2.66 -12.25 -9.25
CA PHE A 175 -3.04 -12.85 -7.98
C PHE A 175 -4.25 -12.19 -7.32
N ALA A 176 -4.85 -11.19 -7.95
CA ALA A 176 -6.03 -10.52 -7.41
C ALA A 176 -7.29 -11.35 -7.65
N ASP A 177 -8.15 -11.40 -6.63
CA ASP A 177 -9.50 -11.94 -6.73
C ASP A 177 -10.43 -10.93 -7.44
N ILE A 178 -10.18 -9.62 -7.24
CA ILE A 178 -10.95 -8.51 -7.83
C ILE A 178 -10.00 -7.46 -8.41
N ILE A 179 -10.27 -7.02 -9.64
CA ILE A 179 -9.61 -5.85 -10.24
C ILE A 179 -10.59 -4.69 -10.27
N ILE A 180 -10.23 -3.57 -9.63
CA ILE A 180 -11.02 -2.35 -9.63
C ILE A 180 -10.42 -1.36 -10.64
N PRO A 181 -11.07 -1.10 -11.79
CA PRO A 181 -10.63 -0.05 -12.69
C PRO A 181 -10.92 1.32 -12.07
N ASN A 182 -9.96 2.23 -12.18
CA ASN A 182 -9.99 3.54 -11.52
C ASN A 182 -9.48 4.68 -12.43
N ASP A 183 -9.56 4.50 -13.75
CA ASP A 183 -9.42 5.60 -14.73
C ASP A 183 -10.59 6.59 -14.60
N LYS A 184 -11.75 6.08 -14.18
CA LYS A 184 -12.94 6.83 -13.79
C LYS A 184 -13.36 6.44 -12.38
N TYR A 185 -14.02 7.35 -11.68
CA TYR A 185 -14.53 7.12 -10.33
C TYR A 185 -15.50 5.91 -10.33
N ASN A 186 -15.21 4.89 -9.52
CA ASN A 186 -15.94 3.62 -9.53
C ASN A 186 -16.61 3.33 -8.19
N THR A 187 -17.78 3.93 -7.97
CA THR A 187 -18.56 3.76 -6.73
C THR A 187 -19.10 2.34 -6.56
N VAL A 188 -19.51 1.69 -7.65
CA VAL A 188 -20.10 0.35 -7.61
C VAL A 188 -19.13 -0.67 -7.03
N ALA A 189 -17.87 -0.67 -7.47
CA ALA A 189 -16.85 -1.59 -6.94
C ALA A 189 -16.59 -1.35 -5.44
N ILE A 190 -16.60 -0.08 -5.01
CA ILE A 190 -16.42 0.31 -3.60
C ILE A 190 -17.60 -0.20 -2.77
N ASP A 191 -18.82 -0.04 -3.25
CA ASP A 191 -20.04 -0.47 -2.56
C ASP A 191 -20.08 -2.00 -2.39
N VAL A 192 -19.60 -2.76 -3.39
CA VAL A 192 -19.46 -4.22 -3.27
C VAL A 192 -18.47 -4.59 -2.16
N VAL A 193 -17.29 -3.96 -2.12
CA VAL A 193 -16.29 -4.23 -1.07
C VAL A 193 -16.85 -3.85 0.31
N ARG A 194 -17.53 -2.71 0.41
CA ARG A 194 -18.20 -2.27 1.65
C ARG A 194 -19.28 -3.25 2.10
N ALA A 195 -20.08 -3.78 1.19
CA ALA A 195 -21.11 -4.77 1.52
C ALA A 195 -20.51 -6.03 2.17
N VAL A 196 -19.39 -6.52 1.62
CA VAL A 196 -18.65 -7.66 2.20
C VAL A 196 -18.10 -7.32 3.58
N ILE A 197 -17.53 -6.12 3.76
CA ILE A 197 -17.04 -5.67 5.06
C ILE A 197 -18.18 -5.54 6.07
N ASN A 198 -19.31 -4.94 5.68
CA ASN A 198 -20.49 -4.77 6.52
C ASN A 198 -21.06 -6.10 7.01
N GLN A 199 -21.10 -7.12 6.15
CA GLN A 199 -21.52 -8.46 6.53
C GLN A 199 -20.60 -9.09 7.59
N ARG A 200 -19.32 -8.68 7.64
CA ARG A 200 -18.34 -9.21 8.59
C ARG A 200 -18.33 -8.47 9.92
N ILE A 201 -18.67 -7.18 9.93
CA ILE A 201 -18.66 -6.36 11.14
C ILE A 201 -20.01 -6.32 11.87
N SER A 202 -21.11 -6.59 11.16
CA SER A 202 -22.45 -6.82 11.72
C SER A 202 -22.47 -8.09 12.56
#